data_AF-A0A7C5LCJ4-F1
#
_entry.id   AF-A0A7C5LCJ4-F1
#
_cell.length_a   1.000
_cell.length_b   1.000
_cell.length_c   1.000
_cell.angle_alpha   90.00
_cell.angle_beta   90.00
_cell.angle_gamma   90.00
#
_symmetry.space_group_name_H-M   'P 1'
#
loop_
_entity.id
_entity.type
_entity.pdbx_description
1 polymer ?
#
loop_
_entity_poly.entity_id
_entity_poly.type
_entity_poly.pdbx_seq_one_letter_code
_entity_poly.pdbx_strand_id
1 'polypeptide(L)'
;MPYYVKCLDEDTWLTESRPIVTWRALETLAKQLLPANNLLNLPEKRKTYTREEAAAWLDFFFKLRDYKPSPPSVNLSAFYVAPGVLDFERLAMEIGVMPEEAAVMVKALDKPLMMAAAEEMLQAVRHSYQFKHMVELVKGRV
;
A
#
# COMPACT_ATOMS: atom_id res chain seq x y z
N MET A 1 -7.24 -9.08 -9.25
CA MET A 1 -5.98 -9.47 -9.95
C MET A 1 -4.81 -8.82 -9.23
N PRO A 2 -3.66 -9.51 -9.13
CA PRO A 2 -2.50 -9.00 -8.41
C PRO A 2 -1.73 -7.94 -9.21
N TYR A 3 -1.00 -7.10 -8.48
CA TYR A 3 -0.16 -5.99 -8.94
C TYR A 3 1.18 -6.07 -8.22
N TYR A 4 2.24 -5.63 -8.88
CA TYR A 4 3.59 -5.54 -8.32
C TYR A 4 4.34 -4.37 -8.96
N VAL A 5 5.37 -3.86 -8.31
CA VAL A 5 6.24 -2.84 -8.89
C VAL A 5 7.29 -3.53 -9.75
N LYS A 6 7.37 -3.14 -11.02
CA LYS A 6 8.33 -3.64 -12.00
C LYS A 6 9.40 -2.59 -12.27
N CYS A 7 10.66 -3.00 -12.36
CA CYS A 7 11.73 -2.25 -12.98
C CYS A 7 11.66 -2.45 -14.50
N LEU A 8 11.52 -1.35 -15.24
CA LEU A 8 11.36 -1.39 -16.70
C LEU A 8 12.70 -1.59 -17.42
N ASP A 9 13.79 -1.10 -16.85
CA ASP A 9 15.14 -1.18 -17.42
C ASP A 9 15.74 -2.58 -17.29
N GLU A 10 15.49 -3.26 -16.16
CA GLU A 10 16.00 -4.61 -15.88
C GLU A 10 14.98 -5.72 -16.21
N ASP A 11 13.77 -5.35 -16.63
CA ASP A 11 12.65 -6.26 -16.88
C ASP A 11 12.34 -7.19 -15.68
N THR A 12 12.53 -6.70 -14.45
CA THR A 12 12.41 -7.49 -13.21
C THR A 12 11.38 -6.93 -12.24
N TRP A 13 10.99 -7.75 -11.27
CA TRP A 13 9.93 -7.52 -10.29
C TRP A 13 10.60 -7.09 -8.99
N LEU A 14 10.29 -5.90 -8.49
CA LEU A 14 10.92 -5.36 -7.27
C LEU A 14 10.13 -5.67 -6.01
N THR A 15 8.88 -6.09 -6.14
CA THR A 15 7.97 -6.38 -5.03
C THR A 15 7.21 -7.67 -5.28
N GLU A 16 6.63 -8.23 -4.23
CA GLU A 16 5.73 -9.36 -4.38
C GLU A 16 4.40 -8.95 -5.05
N SER A 17 3.70 -9.94 -5.59
CA SER A 17 2.38 -9.76 -6.21
C SER A 17 1.27 -9.64 -5.16
N ARG A 18 0.54 -8.52 -5.15
CA ARG A 18 -0.53 -8.22 -4.17
C ARG A 18 -1.77 -7.62 -4.84
N PRO A 19 -2.99 -7.79 -4.31
CA PRO A 19 -4.16 -7.08 -4.81
C PRO A 19 -3.93 -5.56 -4.81
N ILE A 20 -4.49 -4.84 -5.78
CA ILE A 20 -4.36 -3.37 -5.87
C ILE A 20 -4.79 -2.65 -4.59
N VAL A 21 -5.80 -3.19 -3.91
CA VAL A 21 -6.32 -2.69 -2.63
C VAL A 21 -5.22 -2.65 -1.56
N THR A 22 -4.27 -3.58 -1.55
CA THR A 22 -3.16 -3.57 -0.59
C THR A 22 -2.21 -2.40 -0.86
N TRP A 23 -1.89 -2.13 -2.13
CA TRP A 23 -1.06 -0.98 -2.49
C TRP A 23 -1.77 0.35 -2.18
N ARG A 24 -3.06 0.43 -2.48
CA ARG A 24 -3.89 1.60 -2.14
C ARG A 24 -3.95 1.82 -0.62
N ALA A 25 -4.11 0.76 0.16
CA ALA A 25 -4.05 0.82 1.62
C ALA A 25 -2.70 1.36 2.13
N LEU A 26 -1.60 0.93 1.52
CA LEU A 26 -0.27 1.45 1.84
C LEU A 26 -0.17 2.96 1.57
N GLU A 27 -0.62 3.42 0.41
CA GLU A 27 -0.58 4.84 0.04
C GLU A 27 -1.52 5.69 0.92
N THR A 28 -2.72 5.20 1.22
CA THR A 28 -3.65 5.85 2.15
C THR A 28 -3.03 5.96 3.54
N LEU A 29 -2.40 4.89 4.05
CA LEU A 29 -1.74 4.90 5.35
C LEU A 29 -0.54 5.85 5.37
N ALA A 30 0.23 5.92 4.28
CA ALA A 30 1.32 6.87 4.12
C ALA A 30 0.83 8.32 4.22
N LYS A 31 -0.25 8.66 3.51
CA LYS A 31 -0.90 9.98 3.58
C LYS A 31 -1.48 10.28 4.96
N GLN A 32 -1.95 9.28 5.70
CA GLN A 32 -2.44 9.46 7.08
C GLN A 32 -1.31 9.73 8.09
N LEU A 33 -0.19 9.00 8.00
CA LEU A 33 0.93 9.16 8.93
C LEU A 33 1.82 10.37 8.61
N LEU A 34 1.78 10.84 7.36
CA LEU A 34 2.56 11.96 6.83
C LEU A 34 1.71 12.91 5.97
N PRO A 35 0.69 13.59 6.52
CA PRO A 35 -0.31 14.33 5.74
C PRO A 35 0.24 15.56 4.99
N ALA A 36 1.35 16.14 5.45
CA ALA A 36 2.00 17.27 4.77
C ALA A 36 2.97 16.81 3.66
N ASN A 37 3.17 15.50 3.49
CA ASN A 37 4.15 14.96 2.57
C ASN A 37 3.49 14.45 1.29
N ASN A 38 3.51 15.28 0.24
CA ASN A 38 2.93 14.96 -1.07
C ASN A 38 3.82 14.05 -1.94
N LEU A 39 4.95 13.56 -1.42
CA LEU A 39 5.93 12.77 -2.17
C LEU A 39 5.64 11.25 -2.14
N LEU A 40 4.78 10.81 -1.22
CA LEU A 40 4.44 9.40 -1.01
C LEU A 40 3.36 8.95 -1.98
N ASN A 41 3.77 8.69 -3.23
CA ASN A 41 2.90 8.19 -4.28
C ASN A 41 3.42 6.88 -4.86
N LEU A 42 2.50 5.96 -5.14
CA LEU A 42 2.78 4.75 -5.90
C LEU A 42 3.17 5.09 -7.35
N PRO A 43 3.96 4.24 -8.02
CA PRO A 43 4.34 4.47 -9.41
C PRO A 43 3.25 3.96 -10.36
N GLU A 44 2.02 4.51 -10.29
CA GLU A 44 0.89 4.06 -11.15
C GLU A 44 1.16 4.19 -12.66
N LYS A 45 2.15 5.02 -13.01
CA LYS A 45 2.72 5.17 -14.35
C LYS A 45 4.23 5.12 -14.22
N ARG A 46 4.90 4.94 -15.36
CA ARG A 46 6.37 5.01 -15.48
C ARG A 46 6.93 6.20 -14.70
N LYS A 47 7.81 5.91 -13.75
CA LYS A 47 8.38 6.89 -12.83
C LYS A 47 9.82 6.55 -12.48
N THR A 48 10.66 7.57 -12.39
CA THR A 48 11.96 7.48 -11.73
C THR A 48 11.90 8.28 -10.44
N TYR A 49 12.16 7.65 -9.30
CA TYR A 49 12.06 8.30 -8.00
C TYR A 49 13.23 9.26 -7.73
N THR A 50 12.93 10.37 -7.05
CA THR A 50 13.95 11.33 -6.61
C THR A 50 14.52 10.97 -5.24
N ARG A 51 15.57 11.68 -4.82
CA ARG A 51 16.18 11.50 -3.51
C ARG A 51 15.21 11.86 -2.38
N GLU A 52 14.44 12.92 -2.58
CA GLU A 52 13.45 13.44 -1.63
C GLU A 52 12.32 12.44 -1.44
N GLU A 53 11.86 11.82 -2.53
CA GLU A 53 10.86 10.76 -2.46
C GLU A 53 11.40 9.51 -1.73
N ALA A 54 12.65 9.11 -1.99
CA ALA A 54 13.28 8.02 -1.26
C ALA A 54 13.41 8.31 0.24
N ALA A 55 13.75 9.55 0.62
CA ALA A 55 13.79 9.98 2.01
C ALA A 55 12.39 9.99 2.65
N ALA A 56 11.36 10.42 1.91
CA ALA A 56 9.97 10.40 2.37
C ALA A 56 9.48 8.97 2.65
N TRP A 57 9.76 8.02 1.73
CA TRP A 57 9.42 6.61 1.93
C TRP A 57 10.15 5.99 3.12
N LEU A 58 11.40 6.41 3.38
CA LEU A 58 12.15 5.96 4.55
C LEU A 58 11.54 6.49 5.86
N ASP A 59 11.18 7.77 5.92
CA ASP A 59 10.50 8.36 7.08
C ASP A 59 9.13 7.68 7.33
N PHE A 60 8.37 7.44 6.25
CA PHE A 60 7.13 6.68 6.32
C PHE A 60 7.34 5.28 6.92
N PHE A 61 8.36 4.54 6.46
CA PHE A 61 8.64 3.20 6.97
C PHE A 61 8.90 3.21 8.48
N PHE A 62 9.69 4.16 8.99
CA PHE A 62 9.95 4.26 10.44
C PHE A 62 8.71 4.67 11.23
N LYS A 63 7.93 5.63 10.74
CA LYS A 63 6.65 5.99 11.35
C LYS A 63 5.68 4.83 11.37
N LEU A 64 5.60 4.09 10.26
CA LEU A 64 4.77 2.90 10.17
C LEU A 64 5.23 1.87 11.17
N ARG A 65 6.53 1.60 11.34
CA ARG A 65 7.06 0.65 12.33
C ARG A 65 6.55 0.95 13.74
N ASP A 66 6.60 2.22 14.14
CA ASP A 66 6.24 2.65 15.48
C ASP A 66 4.71 2.89 15.65
N TYR A 67 3.97 3.01 14.55
CA TYR A 67 2.52 3.17 14.52
C TYR A 67 1.79 1.95 15.11
N LYS A 68 0.79 2.20 15.96
CA LYS A 68 -0.13 1.18 16.44
C LYS A 68 -1.50 1.43 15.80
N PRO A 69 -2.02 0.50 14.98
CA PRO A 69 -3.35 0.65 14.41
C PRO A 69 -4.38 0.86 15.51
N SER A 70 -5.14 1.95 15.41
CA SER A 70 -6.30 2.14 16.27
C SER A 70 -7.35 1.10 15.90
N PRO A 71 -8.04 0.51 16.89
CA PRO A 71 -9.16 -0.37 16.59
C PRO A 71 -10.21 0.39 15.77
N PRO A 72 -10.83 -0.25 14.76
CA PRO A 72 -11.88 0.38 13.98
C PRO A 72 -13.06 0.75 14.89
N SER A 73 -13.77 1.81 14.51
CA SER A 73 -14.99 2.26 15.21
C SER A 73 -16.13 1.22 15.15
N VAL A 74 -16.02 0.27 14.22
CA VAL A 74 -16.98 -0.81 14.00
C VAL A 74 -16.39 -2.16 14.38
N ASN A 75 -17.22 -3.04 14.92
CA ASN A 75 -16.81 -4.40 15.24
C ASN A 75 -16.74 -5.25 13.96
N LEU A 76 -15.54 -5.43 13.41
CA LEU A 76 -15.30 -6.21 12.19
C LEU A 76 -15.80 -7.67 12.28
N SER A 77 -15.91 -8.25 13.48
CA SER A 77 -16.38 -9.64 13.66
C SER A 77 -17.80 -9.86 13.12
N ALA A 78 -18.65 -8.82 13.14
CA ALA A 78 -20.04 -8.88 12.68
C ALA A 78 -20.19 -9.01 11.15
N PHE A 79 -19.11 -8.82 10.41
CA PHE A 79 -19.09 -8.81 8.94
C PHE A 79 -18.35 -10.01 8.33
N TYR A 80 -17.82 -10.93 9.15
CA TYR A 80 -17.24 -12.18 8.63
C TYR A 80 -18.35 -13.14 8.20
N VAL A 81 -18.25 -13.60 6.95
CA VAL A 81 -19.16 -14.61 6.37
C VAL A 81 -18.52 -15.99 6.29
N ALA A 82 -17.19 -16.05 6.37
CA ALA A 82 -16.39 -17.27 6.52
C ALA A 82 -15.02 -16.91 7.14
N PRO A 83 -14.22 -17.90 7.59
CA PRO A 83 -12.87 -17.63 8.11
C PRO A 83 -12.03 -16.83 7.10
N GLY A 84 -11.61 -15.62 7.49
CA GLY A 84 -10.82 -14.72 6.64
C GLY A 84 -11.60 -14.05 5.49
N VAL A 85 -12.92 -14.24 5.39
CA VAL A 85 -13.77 -13.62 4.37
C VAL A 85 -14.72 -12.60 5.02
N LEU A 86 -14.52 -11.34 4.66
CA LEU A 86 -15.31 -10.20 5.10
C LEU A 86 -16.30 -9.78 4.00
N ASP A 87 -17.54 -9.51 4.41
CA ASP A 87 -18.54 -8.87 3.57
C ASP A 87 -18.28 -7.36 3.53
N PHE A 88 -17.52 -6.94 2.51
CA PHE A 88 -17.19 -5.53 2.31
C PHE A 88 -18.38 -4.69 1.87
N GLU A 89 -19.42 -5.27 1.27
CA GLU A 89 -20.62 -4.50 0.89
C GLU A 89 -21.40 -4.10 2.13
N ARG A 90 -21.64 -5.04 3.04
CA ARG A 90 -22.33 -4.78 4.29
C ARG A 90 -21.51 -3.87 5.21
N LEU A 91 -20.20 -4.07 5.29
CA LEU A 91 -19.30 -3.19 6.05
C LEU A 91 -19.34 -1.76 5.51
N ALA A 92 -19.26 -1.59 4.19
CA ALA A 92 -19.25 -0.29 3.54
C ALA A 92 -20.56 0.48 3.75
N MET A 93 -21.70 -0.22 3.72
CA MET A 93 -23.01 0.35 4.03
C MET A 93 -23.10 0.87 5.47
N GLU A 94 -22.55 0.12 6.44
CA GLU A 94 -22.56 0.52 7.86
C GLU A 94 -21.73 1.79 8.10
N ILE A 95 -20.54 1.89 7.48
CA ILE A 95 -19.62 3.01 7.70
C ILE A 95 -19.80 4.16 6.69
N GLY A 96 -20.73 4.01 5.74
CA GLY A 96 -21.09 5.06 4.77
C GLY A 96 -20.02 5.33 3.70
N VAL A 97 -19.35 4.28 3.21
CA VAL A 97 -18.28 4.38 2.19
C VAL A 97 -18.52 3.41 1.04
N MET A 98 -17.66 3.40 0.02
CA MET A 98 -17.70 2.39 -1.04
C MET A 98 -17.03 1.06 -0.61
N PRO A 99 -17.44 -0.11 -1.14
CA PRO A 99 -16.85 -1.41 -0.78
C PRO A 99 -15.31 -1.47 -0.91
N GLU A 100 -14.77 -0.79 -1.92
CA GLU A 100 -13.32 -0.68 -2.11
C GLU A 100 -12.65 0.12 -0.98
N GLU A 101 -13.24 1.23 -0.55
CA GLU A 101 -12.73 2.06 0.55
C GLU A 101 -12.76 1.31 1.88
N ALA A 102 -13.81 0.53 2.12
CA ALA A 102 -13.89 -0.37 3.27
C ALA A 102 -12.77 -1.43 3.23
N ALA A 103 -12.49 -2.00 2.05
CA ALA A 103 -11.41 -2.96 1.89
C ALA A 103 -10.02 -2.33 2.11
N VAL A 104 -9.79 -1.12 1.60
CA VAL A 104 -8.57 -0.33 1.86
C VAL A 104 -8.39 -0.08 3.36
N MET A 105 -9.44 0.36 4.05
CA MET A 105 -9.43 0.60 5.50
C MET A 105 -9.04 -0.66 6.27
N VAL A 106 -9.69 -1.80 5.99
CA VAL A 106 -9.40 -3.06 6.68
C VAL A 106 -7.96 -3.52 6.41
N LYS A 107 -7.46 -3.38 5.18
CA LYS A 107 -6.08 -3.75 4.84
C LYS A 107 -5.06 -2.86 5.54
N ALA A 108 -5.34 -1.57 5.72
CA ALA A 108 -4.46 -0.64 6.44
C ALA A 108 -4.31 -1.00 7.94
N LEU A 109 -5.28 -1.71 8.52
CA LEU A 109 -5.23 -2.19 9.91
C LEU A 109 -4.30 -3.41 10.07
N ASP A 110 -4.03 -4.14 8.99
CA ASP A 110 -3.12 -5.30 9.00
C ASP A 110 -1.66 -4.83 9.04
N LYS A 111 -1.18 -4.58 10.26
CA LYS A 111 0.16 -4.04 10.51
C LYS A 111 1.27 -4.91 9.89
N PRO A 112 1.31 -6.24 10.05
CA PRO A 112 2.30 -7.08 9.37
C PRO A 112 2.29 -6.92 7.84
N LEU A 113 1.10 -6.93 7.22
CA LEU A 113 0.97 -6.74 5.78
C LEU A 113 1.49 -5.36 5.33
N MET A 114 1.13 -4.31 6.06
CA MET A 114 1.56 -2.94 5.74
C MET A 114 3.08 -2.79 5.93
N MET A 115 3.67 -3.41 6.94
CA MET A 115 5.13 -3.40 7.14
C MET A 115 5.86 -4.05 5.97
N ALA A 116 5.42 -5.24 5.53
CA ALA A 116 6.02 -5.93 4.39
C ALA A 116 5.88 -5.12 3.09
N ALA A 117 4.69 -4.59 2.82
CA ALA A 117 4.45 -3.77 1.64
C ALA A 117 5.25 -2.46 1.66
N ALA A 118 5.41 -1.81 2.83
CA ALA A 118 6.21 -0.60 2.97
C ALA A 118 7.71 -0.87 2.75
N GLU A 119 8.22 -1.99 3.27
CA GLU A 119 9.62 -2.38 3.06
C GLU A 119 9.92 -2.63 1.58
N GLU A 120 9.09 -3.45 0.92
CA GLU A 120 9.20 -3.72 -0.51
C GLU A 120 9.15 -2.44 -1.36
N MET A 121 8.18 -1.56 -1.08
CA MET A 121 8.06 -0.28 -1.78
C MET A 121 9.28 0.62 -1.52
N LEU A 122 9.79 0.68 -0.29
CA LEU A 122 11.01 1.42 0.04
C LEU A 122 12.21 0.88 -0.75
N GLN A 123 12.39 -0.44 -0.85
CA GLN A 123 13.48 -1.02 -1.66
C GLN A 123 13.30 -0.69 -3.14
N ALA A 124 12.08 -0.76 -3.67
CA ALA A 124 11.80 -0.40 -5.06
C ALA A 124 12.10 1.08 -5.37
N VAL A 125 11.70 1.98 -4.46
CA VAL A 125 12.01 3.42 -4.55
C VAL A 125 13.50 3.67 -4.50
N ARG A 126 14.21 3.02 -3.56
CA ARG A 126 15.67 3.14 -3.45
C ARG A 126 16.38 2.64 -4.70
N HIS A 127 15.98 1.49 -5.23
CA HIS A 127 16.49 0.94 -6.48
C HIS A 127 16.32 1.97 -7.63
N SER A 128 15.11 2.47 -7.83
CA SER A 128 14.82 3.49 -8.85
C SER A 128 15.67 4.74 -8.68
N TYR A 129 15.78 5.28 -7.47
CA TYR A 129 16.56 6.49 -7.20
C TYR A 129 18.07 6.30 -7.39
N GLN A 130 18.63 5.17 -6.91
CA GLN A 130 20.07 4.90 -6.91
C GLN A 130 20.59 4.62 -8.31
N PHE A 131 19.86 3.82 -9.09
CA PHE A 131 20.27 3.40 -10.43
C PHE A 131 19.65 4.25 -11.55
N LYS A 132 18.75 5.18 -11.20
CA LYS A 132 17.97 5.98 -12.16
C LYS A 132 17.05 5.15 -13.06
N HIS A 133 16.69 3.95 -12.61
CA HIS A 133 15.77 3.07 -13.32
C HIS A 133 14.32 3.55 -13.20
N MET A 134 13.57 3.37 -14.27
CA MET A 134 12.13 3.59 -14.32
C MET A 134 11.40 2.39 -13.71
N VAL A 135 10.41 2.69 -12.88
CA VAL A 135 9.53 1.70 -12.26
C VAL A 135 8.07 2.00 -12.53
N GLU A 136 7.24 0.97 -12.49
CA GLU A 136 5.79 1.07 -12.69
C GLU A 136 5.05 -0.01 -11.89
N LEU A 137 3.92 0.34 -11.28
CA LEU A 137 3.00 -0.58 -10.63
C LEU A 137 2.16 -1.25 -11.71
N VAL A 138 2.53 -2.47 -12.09
CA VAL A 138 1.92 -3.18 -13.20
C VAL A 138 0.93 -4.22 -12.71
N LYS A 139 -0.11 -4.43 -13.50
CA LYS A 139 -1.05 -5.55 -13.31
C LYS A 139 -0.36 -6.85 -13.71
N GLY A 140 -0.26 -7.79 -12.78
CA GLY A 140 0.25 -9.12 -13.06
C GLY A 140 -0.68 -9.90 -13.98
N ARG A 141 -0.09 -10.63 -14.93
CA ARG A 141 -0.78 -11.71 -15.63
C ARG A 141 -0.67 -12.94 -14.73
N VAL A 142 -1.83 -13.40 -14.23
CA VAL A 142 -1.94 -14.74 -13.64
C VAL A 142 -1.79 -15.75 -14.77
#